data_AF-X1DPW2-F1
#
_entry.id   AF-X1DPW2-F1
#
_cell.length_a   1.000
_cell.length_b   1.000
_cell.length_c   1.000
_cell.angle_alpha   90.00
_cell.angle_beta   90.00
_cell.angle_gamma   90.00
#
_symmetry.space_group_name_H-M   'P 1'
#
loop_
_entity.id
_entity.type
_entity.pdbx_description
1 polymer ?
#
loop_
_entity_poly.entity_id
_entity_poly.type
_entity_poly.pdbx_seq_one_letter_code
_entity_poly.pdbx_strand_id
1 'polypeptide(L)'
;PKSIDDVDDELRLIIPVIERLASELTVPISIDSYKSAIASRAVKAGATMINDIWGLKRDPKIARVAAEAGVPIILMSNQRDAPCHDIMAKVTYDLERSISLAIKSGIAEPNIIIDPGTFNELGLFVQHHCTNFGMEKISIPADGVVTGYGKINGRTVCAFSQDFTARGGTLGEMHAKKICRVMDTAMTMKVPMVGLIDSGGARIQEGVNALNGYGNIFFRNSCASGVIPQISAIMG
;
A
#
# COMPACT_ATOMS: atom_id res chain seq x y z
N PRO A 1 -24.10 4.90 -15.39
CA PRO A 1 -23.20 4.17 -14.46
C PRO A 1 -23.70 4.34 -13.02
N LYS A 2 -24.27 3.28 -12.41
CA LYS A 2 -24.60 3.31 -10.98
C LYS A 2 -23.29 3.44 -10.20
N SER A 3 -23.18 4.43 -9.32
CA SER A 3 -22.02 4.55 -8.45
C SER A 3 -21.98 3.34 -7.50
N ILE A 4 -20.80 2.79 -7.28
CA ILE A 4 -20.51 1.67 -6.35
C ILE A 4 -20.65 2.13 -4.86
N ASP A 5 -21.48 3.14 -4.59
CA ASP A 5 -21.63 3.67 -3.23
C ASP A 5 -22.61 2.85 -2.36
N ASP A 6 -23.32 1.89 -2.95
CA ASP A 6 -24.21 1.00 -2.20
C ASP A 6 -23.42 -0.06 -1.44
N VAL A 7 -23.66 -0.13 -0.13
CA VAL A 7 -23.04 -1.09 0.79
C VAL A 7 -23.29 -2.52 0.34
N ASP A 8 -24.49 -2.82 -0.17
CA ASP A 8 -24.84 -4.17 -0.60
C ASP A 8 -24.08 -4.61 -1.85
N ASP A 9 -23.82 -3.69 -2.78
CA ASP A 9 -23.03 -3.98 -3.98
C ASP A 9 -21.56 -4.17 -3.65
N GLU A 10 -21.00 -3.35 -2.75
CA GLU A 10 -19.62 -3.52 -2.26
C GLU A 10 -19.45 -4.87 -1.53
N LEU A 11 -20.40 -5.23 -0.67
CA LEU A 11 -20.40 -6.51 0.05
C LEU A 11 -20.46 -7.73 -0.89
N ARG A 12 -21.23 -7.66 -1.98
CA ARG A 12 -21.32 -8.76 -2.96
C ARG A 12 -19.98 -9.07 -3.62
N LEU A 13 -19.12 -8.07 -3.79
CA LEU A 13 -17.82 -8.23 -4.42
C LEU A 13 -16.78 -8.76 -3.44
N ILE A 14 -16.74 -8.22 -2.22
CA ILE A 14 -15.63 -8.50 -1.29
C ILE A 14 -15.82 -9.78 -0.48
N ILE A 15 -17.05 -10.15 -0.10
CA ILE A 15 -17.28 -11.26 0.84
C ILE A 15 -16.79 -12.60 0.29
N PRO A 16 -17.11 -13.01 -0.96
CA PRO A 16 -16.61 -14.27 -1.50
C PRO A 16 -15.09 -14.32 -1.59
N VAL A 17 -14.44 -13.18 -1.84
CA VAL A 17 -12.98 -13.07 -1.90
C VAL A 17 -12.38 -13.27 -0.51
N ILE A 18 -12.91 -12.61 0.51
CA ILE A 18 -12.42 -12.75 1.89
C ILE A 18 -12.60 -14.18 2.39
N GLU A 19 -13.77 -14.79 2.18
CA GLU A 19 -14.03 -16.17 2.59
C GLU A 19 -13.04 -17.14 1.92
N ARG A 20 -12.77 -16.95 0.62
CA ARG A 20 -11.81 -17.76 -0.11
C ARG A 20 -10.39 -17.59 0.43
N LEU A 21 -9.92 -16.34 0.56
CA LEU A 21 -8.57 -16.04 1.04
C LEU A 21 -8.38 -16.53 2.48
N ALA A 22 -9.35 -16.33 3.36
CA ALA A 22 -9.28 -16.79 4.75
C ALA A 22 -9.21 -18.32 4.86
N SER A 23 -9.75 -19.05 3.88
CA SER A 23 -9.66 -20.51 3.84
C SER A 23 -8.34 -21.05 3.31
N GLU A 24 -7.59 -20.27 2.52
CA GLU A 24 -6.38 -20.71 1.82
C GLU A 24 -5.10 -20.09 2.38
N LEU A 25 -5.19 -18.93 3.02
CA LEU A 25 -4.05 -18.16 3.47
C LEU A 25 -3.96 -18.12 5.00
N THR A 26 -2.73 -18.21 5.51
CA THR A 26 -2.43 -18.09 6.94
C THR A 26 -2.01 -16.67 7.34
N VAL A 27 -1.84 -15.78 6.35
CA VAL A 27 -1.47 -14.38 6.58
C VAL A 27 -2.69 -13.55 7.01
N PRO A 28 -2.52 -12.52 7.86
CA PRO A 28 -3.61 -11.63 8.23
C PRO A 28 -4.25 -10.94 7.02
N ILE A 29 -5.58 -10.84 7.02
CA ILE A 29 -6.35 -10.18 5.96
C ILE A 29 -6.94 -8.91 6.54
N SER A 30 -6.58 -7.77 5.96
CA SER A 30 -7.14 -6.47 6.33
C SER A 30 -8.28 -6.09 5.38
N ILE A 31 -9.40 -5.61 5.94
CA ILE A 31 -10.45 -4.95 5.14
C ILE A 31 -10.18 -3.45 5.08
N ASP A 32 -9.99 -2.92 3.87
CA ASP A 32 -9.88 -1.47 3.63
C ASP A 32 -11.27 -0.84 3.46
N SER A 33 -11.81 -0.31 4.55
CA SER A 33 -13.10 0.38 4.52
C SER A 33 -13.25 1.27 5.74
N TYR A 34 -13.92 2.41 5.56
CA TYR A 34 -14.36 3.25 6.66
C TYR A 34 -15.81 2.96 7.08
N LYS A 35 -16.59 2.18 6.31
CA LYS A 35 -18.01 1.94 6.59
C LYS A 35 -18.14 0.80 7.60
N SER A 36 -18.75 1.04 8.77
CA SER A 36 -18.84 0.03 9.84
C SER A 36 -19.62 -1.22 9.40
N ALA A 37 -20.63 -1.05 8.55
CA ALA A 37 -21.42 -2.16 8.00
C ALA A 37 -20.57 -3.13 7.16
N ILE A 38 -19.60 -2.60 6.40
CA ILE A 38 -18.70 -3.38 5.56
C ILE A 38 -17.68 -4.11 6.41
N ALA A 39 -17.02 -3.37 7.31
CA ALA A 39 -16.05 -3.96 8.24
C ALA A 39 -16.66 -5.10 9.07
N SER A 40 -17.89 -4.92 9.58
CA SER A 40 -18.55 -5.95 10.38
C SER A 40 -18.79 -7.25 9.61
N ARG A 41 -19.17 -7.15 8.33
CA ARG A 41 -19.40 -8.33 7.48
C ARG A 41 -18.10 -8.95 7.00
N ALA A 42 -17.11 -8.15 6.64
CA ALA A 42 -15.79 -8.60 6.26
C ALA A 42 -15.08 -9.37 7.39
N VAL A 43 -15.14 -8.86 8.62
CA VAL A 43 -14.57 -9.54 9.79
C VAL A 43 -15.27 -10.87 10.06
N LYS A 44 -16.60 -10.93 9.94
CA LYS A 44 -17.35 -12.19 10.03
C LYS A 44 -16.99 -13.19 8.92
N ALA A 45 -16.57 -12.70 7.76
CA ALA A 45 -16.14 -13.52 6.62
C ALA A 45 -14.69 -14.02 6.75
N GLY A 46 -13.90 -13.50 7.70
CA GLY A 46 -12.53 -13.95 7.96
C GLY A 46 -11.47 -12.85 7.93
N ALA A 47 -11.82 -11.58 7.70
CA ALA A 47 -10.86 -10.49 7.85
C ALA A 47 -10.42 -10.37 9.32
N THR A 48 -9.12 -10.28 9.56
CA THR A 48 -8.51 -10.26 10.89
C THR A 48 -7.96 -8.89 11.29
N MET A 49 -8.16 -7.88 10.44
CA MET A 49 -7.76 -6.50 10.68
C MET A 49 -8.68 -5.54 9.91
N ILE A 50 -8.86 -4.32 10.42
CA ILE A 50 -9.59 -3.24 9.72
C ILE A 50 -8.60 -2.14 9.37
N ASN A 51 -8.64 -1.63 8.15
CA ASN A 51 -7.93 -0.42 7.73
C ASN A 51 -8.94 0.71 7.47
N ASP A 52 -8.99 1.69 8.37
CA ASP A 52 -9.82 2.88 8.23
C ASP A 52 -8.97 4.08 7.83
N ILE A 53 -8.94 4.35 6.53
CA ILE A 53 -8.22 5.48 5.95
C ILE A 53 -8.70 6.84 6.47
N TRP A 54 -9.91 6.93 7.01
CA TRP A 54 -10.47 8.16 7.55
C TRP A 54 -10.23 8.31 9.05
N GLY A 55 -9.65 7.32 9.73
CA GLY A 55 -9.29 7.40 11.14
C GLY A 55 -10.49 7.75 12.02
N LEU A 56 -11.61 7.04 11.85
CA LEU A 56 -12.88 7.22 12.57
C LEU A 56 -13.59 8.55 12.26
N LYS A 57 -13.13 9.36 11.30
CA LYS A 57 -13.76 10.66 10.99
C LYS A 57 -15.11 10.50 10.29
N ARG A 58 -15.26 9.52 9.39
CA ARG A 58 -16.47 9.34 8.56
C ARG A 58 -17.53 8.46 9.22
N ASP A 59 -17.13 7.35 9.82
CA ASP A 59 -18.04 6.46 10.54
C ASP A 59 -17.38 5.93 11.82
N PRO A 60 -17.49 6.65 12.95
CA PRO A 60 -16.88 6.26 14.21
C PRO A 60 -17.34 4.89 14.74
N LYS A 61 -18.47 4.35 14.26
CA LYS A 61 -19.01 3.06 14.71
C LYS A 61 -18.10 1.90 14.33
N ILE A 62 -17.22 2.07 13.34
CA ILE A 62 -16.23 1.05 12.94
C ILE A 62 -15.28 0.69 14.09
N ALA A 63 -15.00 1.62 15.01
CA ALA A 63 -14.19 1.33 16.20
C ALA A 63 -14.87 0.29 17.11
N ARG A 64 -16.20 0.35 17.24
CA ARG A 64 -16.96 -0.64 18.01
C ARG A 64 -16.91 -2.02 17.36
N VAL A 65 -16.92 -2.08 16.02
CA VAL A 65 -16.77 -3.34 15.28
C VAL A 65 -15.41 -3.98 15.59
N ALA A 66 -14.34 -3.19 15.53
CA ALA A 66 -12.99 -3.66 15.87
C ALA A 66 -12.90 -4.16 17.32
N ALA A 67 -13.47 -3.41 18.26
CA ALA A 67 -13.51 -3.77 19.68
C ALA A 67 -14.29 -5.05 19.95
N GLU A 68 -15.51 -5.17 19.42
CA GLU A 68 -16.38 -6.34 19.62
C GLU A 68 -15.80 -7.62 18.98
N ALA A 69 -15.12 -7.48 17.85
CA ALA A 69 -14.49 -8.61 17.18
C ALA A 69 -13.08 -8.93 17.69
N GLY A 70 -12.48 -8.05 18.52
CA GLY A 70 -11.12 -8.22 19.02
C GLY A 70 -10.04 -8.13 17.95
N VAL A 71 -10.29 -7.43 16.84
CA VAL A 71 -9.35 -7.29 15.72
C VAL A 71 -8.61 -5.95 15.77
N PRO A 72 -7.34 -5.89 15.33
CA PRO A 72 -6.62 -4.62 15.20
C PRO A 72 -7.27 -3.68 14.17
N ILE A 73 -7.14 -2.38 14.41
CA ILE A 73 -7.56 -1.33 13.50
C ILE A 73 -6.37 -0.42 13.14
N ILE A 74 -6.17 -0.18 11.85
CA ILE A 74 -5.27 0.84 11.31
C ILE A 74 -6.07 2.13 11.15
N LEU A 75 -5.60 3.20 11.79
CA LEU A 75 -6.19 4.54 11.70
C LEU A 75 -5.26 5.42 10.88
N MET A 76 -5.74 5.92 9.75
CA MET A 76 -5.00 6.87 8.92
C MET A 76 -5.57 8.28 9.00
N SER A 77 -4.71 9.26 8.74
CA SER A 77 -5.14 10.66 8.63
C SER A 77 -5.24 11.13 7.18
N ASN A 78 -6.36 10.81 6.53
CA ASN A 78 -6.63 11.28 5.17
C ASN A 78 -6.97 12.79 5.12
N GLN A 79 -6.32 13.51 4.20
CA GLN A 79 -6.40 14.97 4.01
C GLN A 79 -7.11 15.37 2.70
N ARG A 80 -7.68 14.42 1.95
CA ARG A 80 -8.29 14.68 0.62
C ARG A 80 -9.39 15.75 0.64
N ASP A 81 -10.09 15.91 1.76
CA ASP A 81 -11.22 16.86 1.89
C ASP A 81 -10.87 18.12 2.71
N ALA A 82 -9.63 18.29 3.16
CA ALA A 82 -9.24 19.38 4.06
C ALA A 82 -7.83 19.90 3.75
N PRO A 83 -7.69 20.88 2.83
CA PRO A 83 -6.40 21.55 2.65
C PRO A 83 -5.98 22.24 3.95
N CYS A 84 -4.75 21.96 4.41
CA CYS A 84 -4.19 22.60 5.60
C CYS A 84 -2.79 23.14 5.30
N HIS A 85 -2.42 24.25 5.96
CA HIS A 85 -1.11 24.86 5.82
C HIS A 85 -0.03 24.11 6.62
N ASP A 86 -0.40 23.51 7.76
CA ASP A 86 0.49 22.67 8.58
C ASP A 86 -0.05 21.24 8.63
N ILE A 87 0.44 20.42 7.71
CA ILE A 87 0.07 19.00 7.56
C ILE A 87 0.48 18.21 8.80
N MET A 88 1.61 18.53 9.43
CA MET A 88 2.10 17.78 10.58
C MET A 88 1.22 18.02 11.81
N ALA A 89 0.91 19.29 12.10
CA ALA A 89 -0.01 19.62 13.19
C ALA A 89 -1.39 18.99 12.95
N LYS A 90 -1.88 19.01 11.71
CA LYS A 90 -3.17 18.43 11.35
C LYS A 90 -3.19 16.91 11.47
N VAL A 91 -2.17 16.21 10.97
CA VAL A 91 -2.04 14.75 11.06
C VAL A 91 -1.93 14.32 12.53
N THR A 92 -1.09 14.99 13.32
CA THR A 92 -0.96 14.71 14.75
C THR A 92 -2.29 14.90 15.48
N TYR A 93 -2.95 16.04 15.29
CA TYR A 93 -4.25 16.30 15.91
C TYR A 93 -5.30 15.25 15.54
N ASP A 94 -5.37 14.90 14.25
CA ASP A 94 -6.34 13.92 13.77
C ASP A 94 -6.08 12.54 14.36
N LEU A 95 -4.82 12.09 14.38
CA LEU A 95 -4.47 10.78 14.94
C LEU A 95 -4.65 10.73 16.46
N GLU A 96 -4.29 11.77 17.21
CA GLU A 96 -4.54 11.87 18.65
C GLU A 96 -6.04 11.75 18.97
N ARG A 97 -6.88 12.40 18.16
CA ARG A 97 -8.33 12.29 18.26
C ARG A 97 -8.81 10.88 17.91
N SER A 98 -8.31 10.27 16.85
CA SER A 98 -8.67 8.91 16.43
C SER A 98 -8.28 7.88 17.49
N ILE A 99 -7.08 7.96 18.07
CA ILE A 99 -6.62 7.11 19.18
C ILE A 99 -7.56 7.26 20.38
N SER A 100 -7.85 8.50 20.77
CA SER A 100 -8.73 8.78 21.91
C SER A 100 -10.14 8.18 21.72
N LEU A 101 -10.67 8.22 20.49
CA LEU A 101 -11.97 7.64 20.15
C LEU A 101 -11.94 6.11 20.11
N ALA A 102 -10.86 5.52 19.60
CA ALA A 102 -10.63 4.08 19.58
C ALA A 102 -10.60 3.50 21.01
N ILE A 103 -9.81 4.11 21.91
CA ILE A 103 -9.73 3.70 23.32
C ILE A 103 -11.10 3.83 24.00
N LYS A 104 -11.81 4.95 23.79
CA LYS A 104 -13.16 5.15 24.35
C LYS A 104 -14.18 4.12 23.85
N SER A 105 -13.95 3.56 22.67
CA SER A 105 -14.80 2.53 22.06
C SER A 105 -14.45 1.12 22.52
N GLY A 106 -13.46 0.96 23.41
CA GLY A 106 -13.07 -0.32 24.01
C GLY A 106 -11.99 -1.08 23.24
N ILE A 107 -11.31 -0.45 22.28
CA ILE A 107 -10.18 -1.07 21.59
C ILE A 107 -8.96 -1.02 22.52
N ALA A 108 -8.33 -2.18 22.75
CA ALA A 108 -7.09 -2.26 23.50
C ALA A 108 -5.96 -1.51 22.76
N GLU A 109 -5.11 -0.77 23.47
CA GLU A 109 -4.02 0.00 22.85
C GLU A 109 -3.13 -0.80 21.89
N PRO A 110 -2.75 -2.07 22.16
CA PRO A 110 -1.96 -2.88 21.20
C PRO A 110 -2.67 -3.17 19.87
N ASN A 111 -4.00 -3.04 19.83
CA ASN A 111 -4.83 -3.25 18.65
C ASN A 111 -5.07 -1.94 17.87
N ILE A 112 -4.47 -0.82 18.29
CA ILE A 112 -4.52 0.46 17.57
C ILE A 112 -3.22 0.65 16.80
N ILE A 113 -3.28 0.59 15.48
CA ILE A 113 -2.17 0.84 14.57
C ILE A 113 -2.37 2.22 13.95
N ILE A 114 -1.32 3.03 13.92
CA ILE A 114 -1.39 4.39 13.39
C ILE A 114 -0.53 4.50 12.15
N ASP A 115 -1.13 4.93 11.04
CA ASP A 115 -0.40 5.34 9.85
C ASP A 115 -0.59 6.85 9.63
N PRO A 116 0.45 7.67 9.84
CA PRO A 116 0.35 9.11 9.63
C PRO A 116 0.24 9.53 8.15
N GLY A 117 0.15 8.59 7.19
CA GLY A 117 0.19 8.91 5.77
C GLY A 117 1.56 9.47 5.38
N THR A 118 2.62 8.91 5.97
CA THR A 118 4.00 9.42 5.81
C THR A 118 4.63 9.09 4.46
N PHE A 119 3.94 8.31 3.63
CA PHE A 119 4.47 7.85 2.37
C PHE A 119 4.59 9.01 1.37
N ASN A 120 5.80 9.23 0.89
CA ASN A 120 6.12 10.18 -0.16
C ASN A 120 6.50 9.37 -1.41
N GLU A 121 5.63 9.42 -2.42
CA GLU A 121 5.89 8.74 -3.70
C GLU A 121 6.98 9.48 -4.48
N LEU A 122 7.91 8.69 -5.04
CA LEU A 122 8.97 9.12 -5.93
C LEU A 122 8.63 8.74 -7.37
N GLY A 123 8.84 9.68 -8.29
CA GLY A 123 8.65 9.42 -9.73
C GLY A 123 7.18 9.28 -10.13
N LEU A 124 6.28 10.04 -9.50
CA LEU A 124 4.83 10.02 -9.73
C LEU A 124 4.43 10.24 -11.20
N PHE A 125 5.21 11.04 -11.93
CA PHE A 125 4.96 11.36 -13.35
C PHE A 125 5.74 10.51 -14.34
N VAL A 126 6.50 9.51 -13.86
CA VAL A 126 7.27 8.64 -14.74
C VAL A 126 6.34 7.75 -15.54
N GLN A 127 6.56 7.70 -16.85
CA GLN A 127 5.88 6.83 -17.80
C GLN A 127 6.92 6.08 -18.63
N HIS A 128 6.54 4.94 -19.20
CA HIS A 128 7.37 4.29 -20.21
C HIS A 128 7.47 5.18 -21.46
N HIS A 129 8.58 5.03 -22.18
CA HIS A 129 8.84 5.76 -23.43
C HIS A 129 8.96 4.83 -24.65
N CYS A 130 8.50 3.59 -24.51
CA CYS A 130 8.65 2.58 -25.55
C CYS A 130 7.71 2.89 -26.73
N THR A 131 8.27 2.93 -27.94
CA THR A 131 7.52 3.10 -29.19
C THR A 131 7.45 1.82 -30.02
N ASN A 132 8.01 0.72 -29.51
CA ASN A 132 8.02 -0.55 -30.22
C ASN A 132 6.71 -1.30 -29.96
N PHE A 133 6.29 -2.13 -30.91
CA PHE A 133 5.14 -3.03 -30.76
C PHE A 133 3.82 -2.33 -30.37
N GLY A 134 3.63 -1.08 -30.80
CA GLY A 134 2.42 -0.29 -30.51
C GLY A 134 2.36 0.31 -29.10
N MET A 135 3.46 0.27 -28.34
CA MET A 135 3.53 0.78 -26.98
C MET A 135 3.30 2.29 -26.88
N GLU A 136 3.53 3.06 -27.95
CA GLU A 136 3.30 4.51 -27.99
C GLU A 136 1.84 4.91 -27.75
N LYS A 137 0.90 3.96 -27.93
CA LYS A 137 -0.54 4.15 -27.70
C LYS A 137 -1.00 3.63 -26.35
N ILE A 138 -0.12 2.99 -25.60
CA ILE A 138 -0.43 2.33 -24.33
C ILE A 138 0.04 3.25 -23.20
N SER A 139 -0.86 3.56 -22.27
CA SER A 139 -0.49 4.20 -21.01
C SER A 139 -0.45 3.14 -19.91
N ILE A 140 0.63 3.12 -19.12
CA ILE A 140 0.80 2.21 -17.99
C ILE A 140 0.87 3.08 -16.73
N PRO A 141 -0.13 3.01 -15.83
CA PRO A 141 -0.10 3.74 -14.57
C PRO A 141 1.19 3.48 -13.79
N ALA A 142 1.86 4.56 -13.36
CA ALA A 142 3.12 4.52 -12.62
C ALA A 142 4.25 3.68 -13.26
N ASP A 143 4.13 3.35 -14.56
CA ASP A 143 4.91 2.34 -15.26
C ASP A 143 4.91 0.93 -14.63
N GLY A 144 3.84 0.59 -13.89
CA GLY A 144 3.65 -0.71 -13.24
C GLY A 144 4.37 -0.86 -11.90
N VAL A 145 4.89 0.23 -11.33
CA VAL A 145 5.51 0.23 -9.99
C VAL A 145 5.32 1.55 -9.26
N VAL A 146 4.92 1.48 -8.00
CA VAL A 146 4.95 2.61 -7.06
C VAL A 146 6.23 2.52 -6.24
N THR A 147 6.92 3.63 -6.06
CA THR A 147 8.18 3.69 -5.29
C THR A 147 8.16 4.89 -4.37
N GLY A 148 8.74 4.80 -3.17
CA GLY A 148 8.77 5.94 -2.26
C GLY A 148 9.40 5.63 -0.92
N TYR A 149 9.20 6.53 0.03
CA TYR A 149 9.63 6.33 1.41
C TYR A 149 8.55 6.80 2.37
N GLY A 150 8.48 6.16 3.53
CA GLY A 150 7.58 6.53 4.62
C GLY A 150 8.21 6.20 5.97
N LYS A 151 7.40 6.21 7.02
CA LYS A 151 7.80 5.82 8.37
C LYS A 151 7.03 4.58 8.82
N ILE A 152 7.75 3.60 9.34
CA ILE A 152 7.21 2.44 10.06
C ILE A 152 7.72 2.52 11.49
N ASN A 153 6.83 2.60 12.48
CA ASN A 153 7.20 2.80 13.90
C ASN A 153 8.18 3.97 14.10
N GLY A 154 7.95 5.08 13.40
CA GLY A 154 8.80 6.28 13.45
C GLY A 154 10.13 6.18 12.70
N ARG A 155 10.53 4.98 12.23
CA ARG A 155 11.75 4.75 11.46
C ARG A 155 11.45 4.94 9.98
N THR A 156 12.28 5.71 9.29
CA THR A 156 12.16 5.85 7.84
C THR A 156 12.43 4.50 7.18
N VAL A 157 11.59 4.13 6.21
CA VAL A 157 11.70 2.93 5.40
C VAL A 157 11.41 3.32 3.95
N CYS A 158 12.26 2.84 3.04
CA CYS A 158 12.02 2.97 1.61
C CYS A 158 11.26 1.75 1.11
N ALA A 159 10.41 1.92 0.10
CA ALA A 159 9.64 0.83 -0.46
C ALA A 159 9.39 0.95 -1.96
N PHE A 160 9.21 -0.20 -2.60
CA PHE A 160 8.55 -0.29 -3.91
C PHE A 160 7.46 -1.36 -3.89
N SER A 161 6.43 -1.18 -4.71
CA SER A 161 5.39 -2.16 -4.97
C SER A 161 5.14 -2.23 -6.46
N GLN A 162 5.41 -3.38 -7.05
CA GLN A 162 4.98 -3.68 -8.41
C GLN A 162 3.47 -3.98 -8.40
N ASP A 163 2.79 -3.63 -9.48
CA ASP A 163 1.34 -3.78 -9.60
C ASP A 163 0.99 -4.65 -10.80
N PHE A 164 0.53 -5.88 -10.54
CA PHE A 164 0.17 -6.82 -11.59
C PHE A 164 -0.97 -6.32 -12.48
N THR A 165 -1.88 -5.50 -11.95
CA THR A 165 -3.00 -4.94 -12.73
C THR A 165 -2.52 -3.94 -13.79
N ALA A 166 -1.36 -3.31 -13.55
CA ALA A 166 -0.70 -2.39 -14.47
C ALA A 166 0.25 -3.15 -15.42
N ARG A 167 -0.32 -3.72 -16.50
CA ARG A 167 0.43 -4.44 -17.56
C ARG A 167 1.23 -5.63 -17.00
N GLY A 168 0.61 -6.40 -16.10
CA GLY A 168 1.21 -7.59 -15.48
C GLY A 168 2.36 -7.25 -14.53
N GLY A 169 2.49 -6.00 -14.06
CA GLY A 169 3.62 -5.53 -13.26
C GLY A 169 4.97 -5.71 -13.96
N THR A 170 4.96 -5.90 -15.28
CA THR A 170 6.15 -6.29 -16.04
C THR A 170 7.18 -5.16 -16.05
N LEU A 171 8.41 -5.53 -15.75
CA LEU A 171 9.51 -4.61 -15.58
C LEU A 171 9.99 -4.07 -16.93
N GLY A 172 9.77 -2.78 -17.16
CA GLY A 172 10.35 -1.99 -18.25
C GLY A 172 11.56 -1.16 -17.80
N GLU A 173 12.10 -0.35 -18.70
CA GLU A 173 13.25 0.52 -18.44
C GLU A 173 12.96 1.56 -17.36
N MET A 174 11.83 2.27 -17.49
CA MET A 174 11.49 3.37 -16.58
C MET A 174 11.03 2.82 -15.22
N HIS A 175 10.29 1.72 -15.21
CA HIS A 175 9.99 0.91 -14.04
C HIS A 175 11.27 0.54 -13.26
N ALA A 176 12.27 -0.02 -13.94
CA ALA A 176 13.53 -0.38 -13.31
C ALA A 176 14.28 0.83 -12.75
N LYS A 177 14.28 1.96 -13.48
CA LYS A 177 14.87 3.21 -13.00
C LYS A 177 14.19 3.74 -11.74
N LYS A 178 12.86 3.62 -11.61
CA LYS A 178 12.14 3.97 -10.36
C LYS A 178 12.63 3.11 -9.20
N ILE A 179 12.69 1.79 -9.38
CA ILE A 179 13.17 0.86 -8.34
C ILE A 179 14.62 1.18 -7.95
N CYS A 180 15.51 1.31 -8.94
CA CYS A 180 16.91 1.64 -8.70
C CYS A 180 17.06 2.95 -7.91
N ARG A 181 16.28 3.98 -8.25
CA ARG A 181 16.32 5.27 -7.57
C ARG A 181 15.90 5.17 -6.10
N VAL A 182 14.86 4.40 -5.77
CA VAL A 182 14.46 4.23 -4.37
C VAL A 182 15.46 3.36 -3.59
N MET A 183 16.10 2.37 -4.23
CA MET A 183 17.20 1.61 -3.62
C MET A 183 18.42 2.49 -3.33
N ASP A 184 18.80 3.35 -4.29
CA ASP A 184 19.90 4.31 -4.11
C ASP A 184 19.58 5.31 -2.98
N THR A 185 18.31 5.69 -2.86
CA THR A 185 17.81 6.54 -1.76
C THR A 185 17.90 5.82 -0.41
N ALA A 186 17.46 4.56 -0.35
CA ALA A 186 17.54 3.73 0.86
C ALA A 186 18.99 3.56 1.34
N MET A 187 19.90 3.30 0.40
CA MET A 187 21.34 3.20 0.64
C MET A 187 21.94 4.51 1.15
N THR A 188 21.60 5.63 0.51
CA THR A 188 22.08 6.95 0.90
C THR A 188 21.62 7.32 2.31
N MET A 189 20.36 7.05 2.63
CA MET A 189 19.77 7.34 3.94
C MET A 189 20.12 6.30 5.01
N LYS A 190 20.70 5.15 4.62
CA LYS A 190 20.95 3.98 5.47
C LYS A 190 19.69 3.48 6.18
N VAL A 191 18.60 3.38 5.43
CA VAL A 191 17.30 2.94 5.94
C VAL A 191 16.88 1.59 5.35
N PRO A 192 16.02 0.81 6.03
CA PRO A 192 15.50 -0.44 5.50
C PRO A 192 14.77 -0.24 4.17
N MET A 193 14.83 -1.27 3.33
CA MET A 193 14.15 -1.34 2.04
C MET A 193 13.14 -2.50 2.02
N VAL A 194 11.90 -2.21 1.59
CA VAL A 194 10.83 -3.20 1.44
C VAL A 194 10.37 -3.26 -0.02
N GLY A 195 10.40 -4.44 -0.64
CA GLY A 195 9.89 -4.67 -1.99
C GLY A 195 8.68 -5.59 -2.00
N LEU A 196 7.58 -5.15 -2.59
CA LEU A 196 6.46 -6.03 -2.96
C LEU A 196 6.55 -6.31 -4.46
N ILE A 197 6.83 -7.56 -4.79
CA ILE A 197 7.14 -8.00 -6.15
C ILE A 197 5.93 -8.78 -6.66
N ASP A 198 5.03 -8.08 -7.35
CA ASP A 198 3.88 -8.62 -8.04
C ASP A 198 4.04 -8.39 -9.56
N SER A 199 4.75 -9.30 -10.22
CA SER A 199 5.26 -9.07 -11.58
C SER A 199 5.34 -10.35 -12.43
N GLY A 200 4.90 -10.25 -13.68
CA GLY A 200 5.04 -11.28 -14.71
C GLY A 200 6.43 -11.34 -15.37
N GLY A 201 7.44 -10.63 -14.85
CA GLY A 201 8.82 -10.69 -15.35
C GLY A 201 9.24 -9.49 -16.19
N ALA A 202 10.04 -9.71 -17.23
CA ALA A 202 10.53 -8.64 -18.11
C ALA A 202 9.47 -8.21 -19.12
N ARG A 203 9.34 -6.91 -19.35
CA ARG A 203 8.48 -6.39 -20.41
C ARG A 203 9.13 -6.65 -21.77
N ILE A 204 8.65 -7.69 -22.44
CA ILE A 204 9.20 -8.19 -23.72
C ILE A 204 9.30 -7.09 -24.78
N GLN A 205 8.34 -6.16 -24.82
CA GLN A 205 8.30 -5.06 -25.79
C GLN A 205 9.49 -4.11 -25.66
N GLU A 206 10.11 -4.04 -24.48
CA GLU A 206 11.29 -3.20 -24.21
C GLU A 206 12.61 -3.99 -24.26
N GLY A 207 12.55 -5.32 -24.42
CA GLY A 207 13.68 -6.19 -24.72
C GLY A 207 14.90 -5.98 -23.83
N VAL A 208 16.03 -5.60 -24.45
CA VAL A 208 17.33 -5.43 -23.77
C VAL A 208 17.26 -4.38 -22.66
N ASN A 209 16.45 -3.33 -22.80
CA ASN A 209 16.35 -2.29 -21.78
C ASN A 209 15.71 -2.81 -20.50
N ALA A 210 14.69 -3.67 -20.62
CA ALA A 210 14.09 -4.36 -19.47
C ALA A 210 15.09 -5.30 -18.77
N LEU A 211 15.88 -6.06 -19.54
CA LEU A 211 16.91 -6.96 -18.99
C LEU A 211 18.06 -6.19 -18.33
N ASN A 212 18.48 -5.07 -18.91
CA ASN A 212 19.44 -4.16 -18.28
C ASN A 212 18.89 -3.61 -16.95
N GLY A 213 17.58 -3.35 -16.89
CA GLY A 213 16.86 -2.98 -15.67
C GLY A 213 17.02 -4.01 -14.55
N TYR A 214 16.78 -5.30 -14.85
CA TYR A 214 17.03 -6.39 -13.91
C TYR A 214 18.47 -6.40 -13.40
N GLY A 215 19.45 -6.32 -14.32
CA GLY A 215 20.87 -6.29 -13.96
C GLY A 215 21.21 -5.16 -12.97
N ASN A 216 20.66 -3.96 -13.19
CA ASN A 216 20.83 -2.81 -12.30
C ASN A 216 20.22 -3.00 -10.91
N ILE A 217 19.06 -3.66 -10.82
CA ILE A 217 18.40 -3.96 -9.53
C ILE A 217 19.21 -5.01 -8.77
N PHE A 218 19.60 -6.11 -9.41
CA PHE A 218 20.40 -7.17 -8.77
C PHE A 218 21.77 -6.68 -8.32
N PHE A 219 22.41 -5.81 -9.11
CA PHE A 219 23.64 -5.16 -8.73
C PHE A 219 23.46 -4.37 -7.43
N ARG A 220 22.39 -3.56 -7.33
CA ARG A 220 22.09 -2.80 -6.10
C ARG A 220 21.72 -3.68 -4.92
N ASN A 221 20.99 -4.78 -5.12
CA ASN A 221 20.73 -5.76 -4.06
C ASN A 221 22.04 -6.28 -3.46
N SER A 222 23.02 -6.56 -4.33
CA SER A 222 24.35 -7.01 -3.94
C SER A 222 25.10 -5.92 -3.18
N CYS A 223 25.11 -4.68 -3.67
CA CYS A 223 25.74 -3.54 -3.00
C CYS A 223 25.08 -3.20 -1.65
N ALA A 224 23.78 -3.43 -1.51
CA ALA A 224 23.02 -3.17 -0.30
C ALA A 224 23.18 -4.27 0.76
N SER A 225 23.66 -5.45 0.37
CA SER A 225 23.87 -6.58 1.27
C SER A 225 24.87 -6.22 2.37
N GLY A 226 24.45 -6.41 3.63
CA GLY A 226 25.25 -6.03 4.80
C GLY A 226 25.30 -4.52 5.09
N VAL A 227 24.66 -3.68 4.27
CA VAL A 227 24.63 -2.22 4.46
C VAL A 227 23.28 -1.74 4.98
N ILE A 228 22.18 -2.18 4.36
CA ILE A 228 20.81 -1.90 4.81
C ILE A 228 20.00 -3.19 4.90
N PRO A 229 19.01 -3.30 5.81
CA PRO A 229 18.06 -4.40 5.80
C PRO A 229 17.22 -4.38 4.52
N GLN A 230 17.12 -5.54 3.86
CA GLN A 230 16.34 -5.71 2.63
C GLN A 230 15.27 -6.79 2.89
N ILE A 231 14.01 -6.44 2.67
CA ILE A 231 12.87 -7.36 2.80
C ILE A 231 12.16 -7.37 1.45
N SER A 232 11.86 -8.55 0.92
CA SER A 232 11.08 -8.69 -0.30
C SER A 232 9.99 -9.73 -0.12
N ALA A 233 8.76 -9.38 -0.51
CA ALA A 233 7.65 -10.31 -0.62
C ALA A 233 7.39 -10.56 -2.12
N ILE A 234 7.40 -11.84 -2.52
CA ILE A 234 7.00 -12.25 -3.86
C ILE A 234 5.51 -12.56 -3.81
N MET A 235 4.75 -11.84 -4.63
CA MET A 235 3.30 -11.96 -4.78
C MET A 235 3.03 -12.74 -6.08
N GLY A 236 1.92 -13.49 -6.13
CA GLY A 236 1.62 -14.47 -7.19
C GLY A 236 0.33 -14.17 -7.93
#